data_AF-A0A946HII5-F1
#
_entry.id   AF-A0A946HII5-F1
#
_cell.length_a   1.000
_cell.length_b   1.000
_cell.length_c   1.000
_cell.angle_alpha   90.00
_cell.angle_beta   90.00
_cell.angle_gamma   90.00
#
_symmetry.space_group_name_H-M   'P 1'
#
loop_
_entity.id
_entity.type
_entity.pdbx_description
1 polymer ?
#
loop_
_entity_poly.entity_id
_entity_poly.type
_entity_poly.pdbx_seq_one_letter_code
_entity_poly.pdbx_strand_id
1 'polypeptide(L)'
;KILSLPDETRIFVCHDYKAPGRDVFAWETTVGEQKARNVHVGAGKDQDSFVYMRDARDAQLAMPRLIIPSLQVNMRAGKMPQADENGDVYLKVPINKM
;
A
#
# COMPACT_ATOMS: atom_id res chain seq x y z
N LYS A 1 -10.42 -10.47 -9.10
CA LYS A 1 -9.71 -11.66 -8.56
C LYS A 1 -9.88 -11.81 -7.04
N ILE A 2 -9.48 -10.85 -6.20
CA ILE A 2 -9.73 -10.97 -4.74
C ILE A 2 -11.24 -10.93 -4.45
N LEU A 3 -11.94 -9.94 -5.00
CA LEU A 3 -13.39 -9.79 -4.82
C LEU A 3 -14.23 -10.83 -5.58
N SER A 4 -13.63 -11.83 -6.23
CA SER A 4 -14.39 -12.97 -6.79
C SER A 4 -14.43 -14.18 -5.86
N LEU A 5 -13.77 -14.11 -4.69
CA LEU A 5 -13.89 -15.10 -3.63
C LEU A 5 -15.29 -15.01 -2.95
N PRO A 6 -15.70 -16.01 -2.15
CA PRO A 6 -16.94 -15.97 -1.37
C PRO A 6 -17.03 -14.74 -0.47
N ASP A 7 -18.24 -14.24 -0.23
CA ASP A 7 -18.46 -12.97 0.49
C ASP A 7 -17.96 -13.01 1.94
N GLU A 8 -18.01 -14.17 2.57
CA GLU A 8 -17.52 -14.46 3.92
C GLU A 8 -15.98 -14.54 4.02
N THR A 9 -15.27 -14.51 2.88
CA THR A 9 -13.81 -14.56 2.87
C THR A 9 -13.26 -13.32 3.58
N ARG A 10 -12.53 -13.55 4.67
CA ARG A 10 -11.85 -12.52 5.45
C ARG A 10 -10.67 -11.95 4.64
N ILE A 11 -10.56 -10.63 4.65
CA ILE A 11 -9.45 -9.88 4.09
C ILE A 11 -8.75 -9.17 5.24
N PHE A 12 -7.46 -9.43 5.38
CA PHE A 12 -6.59 -8.71 6.31
C PHE A 12 -5.76 -7.69 5.54
N VAL A 13 -5.94 -6.41 5.84
CA VAL A 13 -5.23 -5.33 5.15
C VAL A 13 -3.84 -5.13 5.73
N CYS A 14 -2.89 -4.79 4.86
CA CYS A 14 -1.50 -4.53 5.27
C CYS A 14 -1.35 -3.21 6.03
N HIS A 15 -2.20 -2.22 5.74
CA HIS A 15 -2.17 -0.90 6.37
C HIS A 15 -3.59 -0.41 6.66
N ASP A 16 -3.75 0.30 7.78
CA ASP A 16 -4.94 1.06 8.11
C ASP A 16 -4.55 2.48 8.53
N TYR A 17 -5.07 3.47 7.83
CA TYR A 17 -4.74 4.89 8.05
C TYR A 17 -5.78 5.62 8.90
N LYS A 18 -6.72 4.90 9.51
CA LYS A 18 -7.90 5.42 10.24
C LYS A 18 -8.84 6.25 9.35
N ALA A 19 -10.05 5.74 9.18
CA ALA A 19 -11.08 6.49 8.47
C ALA A 19 -11.47 7.77 9.25
N PRO A 20 -11.92 8.84 8.58
CA PRO A 20 -12.44 10.01 9.28
C PRO A 20 -13.48 9.62 10.34
N GLY A 21 -13.32 10.14 11.57
CA GLY A 21 -14.20 9.82 12.70
C GLY A 21 -13.98 8.45 13.35
N ARG A 22 -12.92 7.71 12.98
CA ARG A 22 -12.56 6.43 13.59
C ARG A 22 -11.17 6.51 14.25
N ASP A 23 -11.14 6.35 15.57
CA ASP A 23 -9.87 6.41 16.33
C ASP A 23 -9.22 5.04 16.57
N VAL A 24 -9.95 3.96 16.32
CA VAL A 24 -9.46 2.58 16.45
C VAL A 24 -8.97 2.05 15.12
N PHE A 25 -7.93 1.21 15.13
CA PHE A 25 -7.48 0.53 13.91
C PHE A 25 -8.44 -0.60 13.51
N ALA A 26 -8.59 -0.82 12.21
CA ALA A 26 -9.40 -1.88 11.62
C ALA A 26 -8.59 -2.53 10.50
N TRP A 27 -8.04 -3.71 10.79
CA TRP A 27 -7.18 -4.45 9.86
C TRP A 27 -7.90 -5.62 9.17
N GLU A 28 -9.18 -5.84 9.50
CA GLU A 28 -9.98 -6.95 8.99
C GLU A 28 -11.28 -6.45 8.37
N THR A 29 -11.69 -7.08 7.28
CA THR A 29 -12.96 -6.87 6.56
C THR A 29 -13.32 -8.16 5.81
N THR A 30 -14.43 -8.20 5.08
CA THR A 30 -14.79 -9.34 4.21
C THR A 30 -14.89 -8.93 2.74
N VAL A 31 -14.87 -9.91 1.84
CA VAL A 31 -15.13 -9.68 0.40
C VAL A 31 -16.50 -9.04 0.20
N GLY A 32 -17.54 -9.51 0.90
CA GLY A 32 -18.89 -8.95 0.82
C GLY A 32 -18.94 -7.48 1.25
N GLU A 33 -18.26 -7.14 2.36
CA GLU A 33 -18.15 -5.75 2.82
C GLU A 33 -17.42 -4.87 1.82
N GLN A 34 -16.31 -5.34 1.23
CA GLN A 34 -15.57 -4.57 0.24
C GLN A 34 -16.37 -4.37 -1.06
N LYS A 35 -17.09 -5.40 -1.53
CA LYS A 35 -18.02 -5.27 -2.67
C LYS A 35 -19.09 -4.22 -2.39
N ALA A 36 -19.66 -4.21 -1.21
CA ALA A 36 -20.77 -3.30 -0.87
C ALA A 36 -20.29 -1.87 -0.57
N ARG A 37 -19.19 -1.71 0.16
CA ARG A 37 -18.85 -0.44 0.85
C ARG A 37 -17.49 0.14 0.48
N ASN A 38 -16.65 -0.53 -0.32
CA ASN A 38 -15.38 0.07 -0.70
C ASN A 38 -15.62 1.34 -1.53
N VAL A 39 -15.09 2.46 -1.03
CA VAL A 39 -15.32 3.79 -1.62
C VAL A 39 -14.75 3.94 -3.03
N HIS A 40 -13.75 3.14 -3.41
CA HIS A 40 -13.09 3.20 -4.71
C HIS A 40 -13.50 2.10 -5.69
N VAL A 41 -13.73 0.86 -5.22
CA VAL A 41 -13.98 -0.30 -6.10
C VAL A 41 -15.30 -1.03 -5.80
N GLY A 42 -15.99 -0.66 -4.73
CA GLY A 42 -17.27 -1.25 -4.33
C GLY A 42 -18.46 -0.58 -5.03
N ALA A 43 -19.65 -1.10 -4.75
CA ALA A 43 -20.95 -0.66 -5.27
C ALA A 43 -21.04 -0.70 -6.81
N GLY A 44 -20.40 -1.69 -7.44
CA GLY A 44 -20.50 -1.92 -8.89
C GLY A 44 -19.74 -0.92 -9.77
N LYS A 45 -18.77 -0.17 -9.21
CA LYS A 45 -17.92 0.73 -9.99
C LYS A 45 -17.19 -0.03 -11.09
N ASP A 46 -17.19 0.53 -12.30
CA ASP A 46 -16.52 -0.04 -13.46
C ASP A 46 -15.02 0.27 -13.46
N GLN A 47 -14.30 -0.38 -14.36
CA GLN A 47 -12.85 -0.28 -14.48
C GLN A 47 -12.39 1.11 -14.89
N ASP A 48 -13.04 1.74 -15.87
CA ASP A 48 -12.58 3.00 -16.45
C ASP A 48 -12.74 4.14 -15.44
N SER A 49 -13.88 4.15 -14.74
CA SER A 49 -14.11 5.06 -13.61
C SER A 49 -13.07 4.89 -12.50
N PHE A 50 -12.70 3.65 -12.18
CA PHE A 50 -11.67 3.37 -11.17
C PHE A 50 -10.29 3.87 -11.62
N VAL A 51 -9.89 3.56 -12.87
CA VAL A 51 -8.58 3.96 -13.43
C VAL A 51 -8.46 5.48 -13.43
N TYR A 52 -9.46 6.19 -13.96
CA TYR A 52 -9.46 7.66 -13.98
C TYR A 52 -9.32 8.27 -12.58
N MET A 53 -10.13 7.80 -11.62
CA MET A 53 -10.06 8.28 -10.24
C MET A 53 -8.70 7.98 -9.60
N ARG A 54 -8.14 6.79 -9.85
CA ARG A 54 -6.88 6.36 -9.25
C ARG A 54 -5.70 7.16 -9.78
N ASP A 55 -5.62 7.36 -11.09
CA ASP A 55 -4.56 8.13 -11.75
C ASP A 55 -4.58 9.60 -11.29
N ALA A 56 -5.77 10.21 -11.28
CA ALA A 56 -5.94 11.60 -10.81
C ALA A 56 -5.51 11.77 -9.35
N ARG A 57 -5.80 10.77 -8.51
CA ARG A 57 -5.40 10.79 -7.10
C ARG A 57 -3.92 10.52 -6.91
N ASP A 58 -3.33 9.59 -7.67
CA ASP A 58 -1.90 9.26 -7.57
C ASP A 58 -1.00 10.45 -7.94
N ALA A 59 -1.40 11.25 -8.94
CA ALA A 59 -0.69 12.48 -9.32
C ALA A 59 -0.59 13.53 -8.20
N GLN A 60 -1.41 13.42 -7.15
CA GLN A 60 -1.42 14.35 -6.02
C GLN A 60 -0.66 13.83 -4.79
N LEU A 61 -0.21 12.57 -4.79
CA LEU A 61 0.42 11.96 -3.62
C LEU A 61 1.92 12.20 -3.60
N ALA A 62 2.44 12.55 -2.42
CA ALA A 62 3.87 12.60 -2.19
C ALA A 62 4.46 11.19 -2.08
N MET A 63 5.76 11.09 -2.34
CA MET A 63 6.50 9.84 -2.18
C MET A 63 6.46 9.35 -0.72
N PRO A 64 6.27 8.05 -0.46
CA PRO A 64 6.31 7.53 0.90
C PRO A 64 7.66 7.82 1.55
N ARG A 65 7.63 8.30 2.80
CA ARG A 65 8.83 8.72 3.55
C ARG A 65 9.95 7.68 3.56
N LEU A 66 9.60 6.39 3.58
CA LEU A 66 10.54 5.29 3.66
C LEU A 66 10.72 4.53 2.34
N ILE A 67 10.27 5.06 1.19
CA ILE A 67 10.33 4.28 -0.06
C ILE A 67 11.76 3.86 -0.44
N ILE A 68 12.71 4.80 -0.42
CA ILE A 68 14.12 4.54 -0.75
C ILE A 68 14.79 3.53 0.19
N PRO A 69 14.72 3.68 1.53
CA PRO A 69 15.32 2.70 2.43
C PRO A 69 14.59 1.34 2.38
N SER A 70 13.25 1.34 2.34
CA SER A 70 12.46 0.10 2.31
C SER A 70 12.72 -0.71 1.04
N LEU A 71 12.77 -0.08 -0.14
CA LEU A 71 13.03 -0.82 -1.38
C LEU A 71 14.41 -1.48 -1.35
N GLN A 72 15.45 -0.77 -0.90
CA GLN A 72 16.81 -1.31 -0.81
C GLN A 72 16.88 -2.57 0.07
N VAL A 73 16.18 -2.58 1.20
CA VAL A 73 16.21 -3.72 2.13
C VAL A 73 15.26 -4.83 1.65
N ASN A 74 14.06 -4.48 1.20
CA ASN A 74 13.02 -5.45 0.82
C ASN A 74 13.38 -6.21 -0.47
N MET A 75 14.04 -5.57 -1.44
CA MET A 75 14.52 -6.26 -2.65
C MET A 75 15.60 -7.32 -2.35
N ARG A 76 16.20 -7.26 -1.15
CA ARG A 76 17.19 -8.21 -0.64
C ARG A 76 16.58 -9.18 0.38
N ALA A 77 15.27 -9.40 0.33
CA ALA A 77 14.54 -10.24 1.27
C ALA A 77 14.77 -9.84 2.75
N GLY A 78 14.87 -8.53 3.02
CA GLY A 78 15.09 -8.01 4.37
C GLY A 78 16.56 -7.91 4.79
N LYS A 79 17.51 -8.33 3.94
CA LYS A 79 18.93 -8.22 4.25
C LYS A 79 19.42 -6.78 4.05
N MET A 80 20.20 -6.32 5.02
CA MET A 80 20.91 -5.04 4.91
C MET A 80 21.94 -5.07 3.78
N PRO A 81 22.34 -3.90 3.23
CA PRO A 81 23.49 -3.81 2.35
C PRO A 81 24.77 -4.38 3.00
N GLN A 82 25.71 -4.81 2.17
CA GLN A 82 27.03 -5.23 2.65
C GLN A 82 27.70 -4.05 3.36
N ALA A 83 28.38 -4.36 4.47
CA ALA A 83 29.22 -3.41 5.18
C ALA A 83 30.41 -2.95 4.32
N ASP A 84 30.90 -1.75 4.58
CA ASP A 84 32.15 -1.26 4.02
C ASP A 84 33.38 -1.91 4.69
N GLU A 85 34.58 -1.44 4.35
CA GLU A 85 35.85 -1.95 4.89
C GLU A 85 35.99 -1.74 6.41
N ASN A 86 35.28 -0.76 6.98
CA ASN A 86 35.27 -0.47 8.42
C ASN A 86 34.17 -1.25 9.16
N GLY A 87 33.30 -1.96 8.44
CA GLY A 87 32.16 -2.67 9.00
C GLY A 87 30.86 -1.85 9.06
N ASP A 88 30.84 -0.64 8.51
CA ASP A 88 29.68 0.25 8.55
C ASP A 88 28.69 -0.04 7.42
N VAL A 89 27.39 0.11 7.70
CA VAL A 89 26.30 -0.18 6.74
C VAL A 89 25.57 1.10 6.35
N TYR A 90 25.49 1.37 5.05
CA TYR A 90 24.88 2.58 4.51
C TYR A 90 23.69 2.28 3.59
N LEU A 91 22.63 3.08 3.74
CA LEU A 91 21.55 3.16 2.76
C LEU A 91 21.88 4.28 1.77
N LYS A 92 21.75 3.99 0.47
CA LYS A 92 22.05 4.96 -0.58
C LYS A 92 20.81 5.80 -0.84
N VAL A 93 20.92 7.12 -0.66
CA VAL A 93 19.84 8.06 -0.99
C VAL A 93 20.21 8.80 -2.27
N PRO A 94 19.51 8.54 -3.40
CA PRO A 94 19.77 9.26 -4.63
C PRO A 94 19.37 10.74 -4.48
N ILE A 95 20.24 11.64 -4.97
CA ILE A 95 19.95 13.08 -5.01
C ILE A 95 19.27 13.43 -6.33
N ASN A 96 18.13 14.12 -6.26
CA ASN A 96 17.33 14.56 -7.42
C ASN A 96 16.95 13.42 -8.38
N LYS A 97 16.90 12.18 -7.89
CA LYS A 97 16.51 10.99 -8.64
C LYS A 97 15.68 10.09 -7.75
N MET A 98 14.81 9.32 -8.40
CA MET A 98 14.01 8.26 -7.80
C MET A 98 14.01 7.06 -8.73
#